data_AF-A0A2S2DJ43-F1
#
_entry.id   AF-A0A2S2DJ43-F1
#
_cell.length_a   1.000
_cell.length_b   1.000
_cell.length_c   1.000
_cell.angle_alpha   90.00
_cell.angle_beta   90.00
_cell.angle_gamma   90.00
#
_symmetry.space_group_name_H-M   'P 1'
#
loop_
_entity.id
_entity.type
_entity.pdbx_description
1 polymer ?
#
loop_
_entity_poly.entity_id
_entity_poly.type
_entity_poly.pdbx_seq_one_letter_code
_entity_poly.pdbx_strand_id
1 'polypeptide(L)'
;MNSPYYVPSGRLPAQAIVSTGACALLVVIPAWLYAWLTIHSPLVLVDWFAMGVFALVMGVAARQVARQAKARNPMWMGRLGLAIGVAGWYAHWAAWLAIADAGGFASLLAAPQDMWRFGMVLAENEVRRVAGMRIEGSALVAGWIVEFILMTTLPRSLARGAAEEPFCERSGRWATPFELPRRFAWIEEPHVVVHRLETAPGELFSILGDSVGADAARYSTVTLYRTEGDPFVSIDNVQVERDANKEKKTTRPVIAYLRLPGMDAERIVEECSAPTAMEPGQAPADTPELADAIGHLGAGRLDEALAGAMPHTAATRDGLRIDAFRLCAMASAGLGRWAESLHYWNALCDEEPSAFNALQTGCCCAMTGDTARGEAWIAWARERNAASREMPDPQIVTSFISALTQCGQAARAMPYLEQMRALYTGLGCLDPTLLFVRRIPLFGTFLQNSLPIVRAALDQDEGRAWYAAMLPHLDGPGNETLGAWLDENFAGMAME
;
A
#
# COMPACT_ATOMS: atom_id res chain seq x y z
N MET A 1 5.17 23.04 -0.12
CA MET A 1 4.23 21.92 -0.41
C MET A 1 4.33 20.96 0.76
N ASN A 2 3.27 20.85 1.57
CA ASN A 2 3.21 19.88 2.68
C ASN A 2 2.63 18.58 2.12
N SER A 3 3.41 17.50 2.14
CA SER A 3 2.90 16.15 1.86
C SER A 3 1.71 15.84 2.79
N PRO A 4 0.64 15.19 2.30
CA PRO A 4 -0.46 14.73 3.16
C PRO A 4 0.01 13.64 4.13
N TYR A 5 1.13 12.97 3.83
CA TYR A 5 1.76 11.98 4.70
C TYR A 5 2.97 12.53 5.43
N TYR A 6 3.29 11.89 6.56
CA TYR A 6 4.59 12.06 7.19
C TYR A 6 5.71 11.71 6.21
N VAL A 7 6.66 12.63 6.07
CA VAL A 7 7.90 12.40 5.31
C VAL A 7 9.06 12.55 6.28
N PRO A 8 9.88 11.50 6.47
CA PRO A 8 11.07 11.59 7.29
C PRO A 8 12.01 12.70 6.79
N SER A 9 12.61 13.46 7.72
CA SER A 9 13.49 14.58 7.38
C SER A 9 14.80 14.18 6.70
N GLY A 10 15.09 12.87 6.57
CA GLY A 10 16.31 12.35 5.97
C GLY A 10 17.56 12.49 6.85
N ARG A 11 17.42 13.05 8.06
CA ARG A 11 18.54 13.32 8.98
C ARG A 11 19.11 12.02 9.54
N LEU A 12 20.42 11.85 9.41
CA LEU A 12 21.19 10.75 9.99
C LEU A 12 22.25 11.32 10.95
N PRO A 13 21.98 11.36 12.26
CA PRO A 13 22.96 11.84 13.24
C PRO A 13 24.19 10.92 13.32
N ALA A 14 25.37 11.49 13.57
CA ALA A 14 26.61 10.71 13.74
C ALA A 14 26.51 9.66 14.86
N GLN A 15 25.70 9.95 15.89
CA GLN A 15 25.37 9.01 16.95
C GLN A 15 24.81 7.70 16.41
N ALA A 16 24.03 7.71 15.31
CA ALA A 16 23.48 6.49 14.72
C ALA A 16 24.59 5.57 14.21
N ILE A 17 25.64 6.13 13.59
CA ILE A 17 26.79 5.38 13.09
C ILE A 17 27.60 4.80 14.24
N VAL A 18 27.90 5.63 15.26
CA VAL A 18 28.66 5.20 16.45
C VAL A 18 27.91 4.11 17.23
N SER A 19 26.61 4.31 17.48
CA SER A 19 25.76 3.32 18.15
C SER A 19 25.58 2.04 17.34
N THR A 20 25.58 2.12 16.00
CA THR A 20 25.60 0.93 15.13
C THR A 20 26.90 0.15 15.30
N GLY A 21 28.05 0.83 15.30
CA GLY A 21 29.35 0.19 15.53
C GLY A 21 29.43 -0.48 16.91
N ALA A 22 28.99 0.22 17.96
CA ALA A 22 28.92 -0.36 19.31
C ALA A 22 27.95 -1.56 19.37
N CYS A 23 26.79 -1.47 18.71
CA CYS A 23 25.84 -2.56 18.60
C CYS A 23 26.43 -3.77 17.89
N ALA A 24 27.13 -3.58 16.77
CA ALA A 24 27.80 -4.66 16.04
C ALA A 24 28.83 -5.39 16.91
N LEU A 25 29.56 -4.67 17.77
CA LEU A 25 30.48 -5.28 18.75
C LEU A 25 29.72 -6.06 19.83
N LEU A 26 28.62 -5.52 20.35
CA LEU A 26 27.84 -6.16 21.41
C LEU A 26 27.07 -7.40 20.92
N VAL A 27 26.72 -7.47 19.65
CA VAL A 27 26.04 -8.63 19.03
C VAL A 27 26.91 -9.90 19.07
N VAL A 28 28.22 -9.77 19.29
CA VAL A 28 29.11 -10.92 19.53
C VAL A 28 28.62 -11.80 20.69
N ILE A 29 28.09 -11.21 21.77
CA ILE A 29 27.63 -11.96 22.95
C ILE A 29 26.46 -12.91 22.60
N PRO A 30 25.33 -12.44 22.04
CA PRO A 30 24.27 -13.34 21.60
C PRO A 30 24.69 -14.27 20.45
N ALA A 31 25.68 -13.88 19.63
CA ALA A 31 26.23 -14.76 18.60
C ALA A 31 26.92 -16.00 19.18
N TRP A 32 27.69 -15.85 20.27
CA TRP A 32 28.29 -16.97 21.00
C TRP A 32 27.25 -17.89 21.63
N LEU A 33 26.20 -17.31 22.22
CA LEU A 33 25.10 -18.09 22.79
C LEU A 33 24.38 -18.89 21.69
N TYR A 34 24.13 -18.25 20.54
CA TYR A 34 23.50 -18.92 19.40
C TYR A 34 24.38 -20.07 18.87
N ALA A 35 25.69 -19.84 18.70
CA ALA A 35 26.64 -20.88 18.28
C ALA A 35 26.70 -22.05 19.26
N TRP A 36 26.70 -21.77 20.57
CA TRP A 36 26.69 -22.80 21.59
C TRP A 36 25.42 -23.66 21.53
N LEU A 37 24.26 -23.02 21.34
CA LEU A 37 22.98 -23.73 21.21
C LEU A 37 22.93 -24.64 19.98
N THR A 38 23.41 -24.17 18.82
CA THR A 38 23.35 -24.95 17.57
C THR A 38 24.36 -26.09 17.49
N ILE A 39 25.45 -26.04 18.27
CA ILE A 39 26.41 -27.16 18.39
C ILE A 39 25.88 -28.25 19.33
N HIS A 40 25.27 -27.86 20.44
CA HIS A 40 24.90 -28.80 21.50
C HIS A 40 23.45 -29.30 21.38
N SER A 41 22.62 -28.68 20.54
CA SER A 41 21.24 -29.09 20.34
C SER A 41 21.15 -30.34 19.46
N PRO A 42 20.56 -31.45 19.94
CA PRO A 42 20.25 -32.59 19.09
C PRO A 42 18.97 -32.39 18.25
N LEU A 43 18.25 -31.27 18.43
CA LEU A 43 16.93 -31.01 17.85
C LEU A 43 17.00 -29.87 16.82
N VAL A 44 16.75 -30.19 15.55
CA VAL A 44 16.76 -29.21 14.46
C VAL A 44 15.76 -28.08 14.67
N LEU A 45 14.60 -28.34 15.28
CA LEU A 45 13.61 -27.30 15.57
C LEU A 45 14.18 -26.21 16.51
N VAL A 46 15.06 -26.59 17.44
CA VAL A 46 15.71 -25.65 18.35
C VAL A 46 16.68 -24.75 17.60
N ASP A 47 17.38 -25.26 16.57
CA ASP A 47 18.28 -24.46 15.74
C ASP A 47 17.51 -23.38 14.96
N TRP A 48 16.38 -23.76 14.35
CA TRP A 48 15.49 -22.82 13.64
C TRP A 48 14.88 -21.79 14.59
N PHE A 49 14.48 -22.21 15.78
CA PHE A 49 13.95 -21.29 16.79
C PHE A 49 15.03 -20.31 17.29
N ALA A 50 16.23 -20.82 17.61
CA ALA A 50 17.34 -20.02 18.08
C ALA A 50 17.83 -19.03 17.02
N MET A 51 17.82 -19.42 15.73
CA MET A 51 18.05 -18.53 14.60
C MET A 51 17.06 -17.37 14.59
N GLY A 52 15.76 -17.66 14.72
CA GLY A 52 14.70 -16.66 14.75
C GLY A 52 14.85 -15.69 15.93
N VAL A 53 15.15 -16.21 17.12
CA VAL A 53 15.42 -15.39 18.31
C VAL A 53 16.64 -14.50 18.11
N PHE A 54 17.74 -15.02 17.57
CA PHE A 54 18.95 -14.23 17.34
C PHE A 54 18.74 -13.13 16.30
N ALA A 55 18.07 -13.44 15.19
CA ALA A 55 17.67 -12.45 14.19
C ALA A 55 16.78 -11.34 14.80
N LEU A 56 15.84 -11.72 15.68
CA LEU A 56 14.98 -10.78 16.39
C LEU A 56 15.77 -9.89 17.35
N VAL A 57 16.71 -10.45 18.12
CA VAL A 57 17.57 -9.68 19.03
C VAL A 57 18.36 -8.62 18.26
N MET A 58 19.00 -9.00 17.15
CA MET A 58 19.71 -8.06 16.29
C MET A 58 18.78 -6.99 15.73
N GLY A 59 17.57 -7.37 15.31
CA GLY A 59 16.62 -6.42 14.74
C GLY A 59 16.01 -5.46 15.76
N VAL A 60 15.72 -5.90 16.98
CA VAL A 60 15.32 -5.02 18.09
C VAL A 60 16.46 -4.07 18.46
N ALA A 61 17.70 -4.56 18.50
CA ALA A 61 18.86 -3.70 18.76
C ALA A 61 19.03 -2.64 17.66
N ALA A 62 18.92 -3.02 16.39
CA ALA A 62 18.99 -2.09 15.26
C ALA A 62 17.85 -1.06 15.28
N ARG A 63 16.63 -1.48 15.64
CA ARG A 63 15.48 -0.59 15.87
C ARG A 63 15.77 0.42 16.98
N GLN A 64 16.36 -0.04 18.08
CA GLN A 64 16.67 0.81 19.23
C GLN A 64 17.76 1.82 18.90
N VAL A 65 18.77 1.44 18.11
CA VAL A 65 19.77 2.38 17.58
C VAL A 65 19.09 3.49 16.77
N ALA A 66 18.16 3.14 15.86
CA ALA A 66 17.41 4.13 15.08
C ALA A 66 16.65 5.11 15.99
N ARG A 67 15.95 4.60 17.00
CA ARG A 67 15.13 5.42 17.92
C ARG A 67 15.98 6.31 18.82
N GLN A 68 17.02 5.76 19.46
CA GLN A 68 17.88 6.50 20.40
C GLN A 68 18.72 7.57 19.71
N ALA A 69 19.32 7.22 18.57
CA ALA A 69 20.05 8.18 17.76
C ALA A 69 19.12 9.15 17.01
N LYS A 70 17.80 8.93 17.10
CA LYS A 70 16.78 9.71 16.40
C LYS A 70 17.10 9.77 14.90
N ALA A 71 17.35 8.65 14.25
CA ALA A 71 17.67 8.63 12.82
C ALA A 71 16.40 8.63 11.97
N ARG A 72 16.27 9.56 11.02
CA ARG A 72 15.08 9.78 10.16
C ARG A 72 15.42 9.53 8.69
N ASN A 73 16.38 8.64 8.42
CA ASN A 73 16.77 8.25 7.07
C ASN A 73 16.53 6.75 6.88
N PRO A 74 15.37 6.35 6.34
CA PRO A 74 15.00 4.94 6.19
C PRO A 74 16.00 4.12 5.37
N MET A 75 16.50 4.70 4.28
CA MET A 75 17.46 4.01 3.40
C MET A 75 18.77 3.72 4.14
N TRP A 76 19.35 4.72 4.80
CA TRP A 76 20.59 4.54 5.54
C TRP A 76 20.42 3.70 6.80
N MET A 77 19.32 3.84 7.54
CA MET A 77 19.06 2.97 8.70
C MET A 77 18.84 1.52 8.28
N GLY A 78 18.21 1.26 7.12
CA GLY A 78 18.15 -0.09 6.55
C GLY A 78 19.54 -0.66 6.24
N ARG A 79 20.47 0.16 5.71
CA ARG A 79 21.87 -0.26 5.48
C ARG A 79 22.63 -0.52 6.79
N LEU A 80 22.42 0.30 7.82
CA LEU A 80 23.04 0.11 9.13
C LEU A 80 22.49 -1.14 9.84
N GLY A 81 21.18 -1.40 9.73
CA GLY A 81 20.57 -2.64 10.20
C GLY A 81 21.12 -3.87 9.46
N LEU A 82 21.27 -3.80 8.13
CA LEU A 82 21.94 -4.83 7.35
C LEU A 82 23.37 -5.09 7.83
N ALA A 83 24.14 -4.03 8.13
CA ALA A 83 25.51 -4.18 8.64
C ALA A 83 25.55 -4.89 10.00
N ILE A 84 24.60 -4.62 10.91
CA ILE A 84 24.45 -5.35 12.17
C ILE A 84 24.17 -6.83 11.91
N GLY A 85 23.25 -7.14 10.98
CA GLY A 85 22.92 -8.52 10.61
C GLY A 85 24.11 -9.29 10.03
N VAL A 86 24.87 -8.67 9.13
CA VAL A 86 26.10 -9.26 8.56
C VAL A 86 27.16 -9.48 9.65
N ALA A 87 27.39 -8.49 10.51
CA ALA A 87 28.34 -8.60 11.60
C ALA A 87 27.96 -9.73 12.58
N GLY A 88 26.67 -9.85 12.93
CA GLY A 88 26.19 -10.89 13.82
C GLY A 88 26.26 -12.29 13.21
N TRP A 89 25.88 -12.44 11.93
CA TRP A 89 26.02 -13.72 11.21
C TRP A 89 27.48 -14.17 11.12
N TYR A 90 28.38 -13.24 10.75
CA TYR A 90 29.81 -13.53 10.66
C TYR A 90 30.42 -13.87 12.03
N ALA A 91 30.09 -13.11 13.07
CA ALA A 91 30.52 -13.38 14.44
C ALA A 91 29.99 -14.72 14.96
N HIS A 92 28.75 -15.09 14.61
CA HIS A 92 28.18 -16.39 14.95
C HIS A 92 29.00 -17.52 14.34
N TRP A 93 29.32 -17.44 13.05
CA TRP A 93 30.13 -18.44 12.37
C TRP A 93 31.54 -18.57 12.94
N ALA A 94 32.20 -17.45 13.24
CA ALA A 94 33.50 -17.46 13.91
C ALA A 94 33.43 -18.10 15.31
N ALA A 95 32.36 -17.84 16.07
CA ALA A 95 32.14 -18.45 17.38
C ALA A 95 31.86 -19.95 17.27
N TRP A 96 31.03 -20.36 16.31
CA TRP A 96 30.71 -21.76 16.05
C TRP A 96 31.98 -22.57 15.74
N LEU A 97 32.81 -22.08 14.82
CA LEU A 97 34.08 -22.72 14.46
C LEU A 97 35.07 -22.75 15.63
N ALA A 98 35.09 -21.71 16.46
CA ALA A 98 35.94 -21.68 17.65
C ALA A 98 35.50 -22.71 18.71
N ILE A 99 34.20 -22.88 18.92
CA ILE A 99 33.67 -23.93 19.82
C ILE A 99 33.96 -25.33 19.26
N ALA A 100 33.92 -25.49 17.94
CA ALA A 100 34.27 -26.72 17.24
C ALA A 100 35.79 -26.98 17.15
N ASP A 101 36.62 -26.19 17.85
CA ASP A 101 38.08 -26.31 17.92
C ASP A 101 38.80 -26.18 16.55
N ALA A 102 38.18 -25.46 15.60
CA ALA A 102 38.77 -25.20 14.27
C ALA A 102 39.79 -24.04 14.27
N GLY A 103 39.82 -23.23 15.33
CA GLY A 103 40.75 -22.12 15.49
C GLY A 103 40.32 -21.09 16.54
N GLY A 104 41.14 -20.08 16.79
CA GLY A 104 40.80 -18.99 17.70
C GLY A 104 39.74 -18.05 17.12
N PHE A 105 38.79 -17.60 17.93
CA PHE A 105 37.73 -16.67 17.51
C PHE A 105 38.27 -15.39 16.83
N ALA A 106 39.28 -14.75 17.43
CA ALA A 106 39.86 -13.53 16.90
C ALA A 106 40.59 -13.76 15.56
N SER A 107 41.29 -14.90 15.41
CA SER A 107 41.93 -15.26 14.13
C SER A 107 40.90 -15.53 13.04
N LEU A 108 39.79 -16.22 13.38
CA LEU A 108 38.72 -16.53 12.44
C LEU A 108 38.00 -15.24 11.98
N LEU A 109 37.74 -14.29 12.88
CA LEU A 109 37.19 -12.99 12.51
C LEU A 109 38.10 -12.23 11.53
N ALA A 110 39.42 -12.29 11.72
CA ALA A 110 40.39 -11.59 10.89
C ALA A 110 40.67 -12.28 9.54
N ALA A 111 40.22 -13.52 9.36
CA ALA A 111 40.54 -14.36 8.21
C ALA A 111 39.27 -14.94 7.53
N PRO A 112 38.52 -14.12 6.77
CA PRO A 112 37.27 -14.57 6.12
C PRO A 112 37.47 -15.74 5.14
N GLN A 113 38.67 -15.84 4.54
CA GLN A 113 39.03 -16.96 3.67
C GLN A 113 39.09 -18.30 4.42
N ASP A 114 39.52 -18.30 5.68
CA ASP A 114 39.62 -19.51 6.49
C ASP A 114 38.23 -19.97 6.90
N MET A 115 37.36 -19.03 7.28
CA MET A 115 35.94 -19.30 7.54
C MET A 115 35.24 -19.96 6.34
N TRP A 116 35.43 -19.42 5.14
CA TRP A 116 34.87 -20.02 3.92
C TRP A 116 35.41 -21.43 3.68
N ARG A 117 36.73 -21.61 3.83
CA ARG A 117 37.37 -22.92 3.66
C ARG A 117 36.81 -23.96 4.62
N PHE A 118 36.68 -23.63 5.90
CA PHE A 118 36.10 -24.53 6.89
C PHE A 118 34.63 -24.83 6.60
N GLY A 119 33.85 -23.84 6.19
CA GLY A 119 32.45 -24.04 5.78
C GLY A 119 32.30 -25.02 4.61
N MET A 120 33.17 -24.94 3.60
CA MET A 120 33.14 -25.87 2.46
C MET A 120 33.58 -27.28 2.85
N VAL A 121 34.62 -27.41 3.67
CA VAL A 121 35.03 -28.71 4.23
C VAL A 121 33.90 -29.34 5.03
N LEU A 122 33.15 -28.54 5.79
CA LEU A 122 31.97 -29.00 6.53
C LEU A 122 30.85 -29.45 5.58
N ALA A 123 30.56 -28.67 4.53
CA ALA A 123 29.55 -29.04 3.54
C ALA A 123 29.88 -30.34 2.78
N GLU A 124 31.16 -30.62 2.54
CA GLU A 124 31.61 -31.84 1.87
C GLU A 124 31.61 -33.07 2.78
N ASN A 125 31.95 -32.89 4.05
CA ASN A 125 32.21 -34.00 4.97
C ASN A 125 31.12 -34.25 6.01
N GLU A 126 30.29 -33.25 6.35
CA GLU A 126 29.19 -33.44 7.28
C GLU A 126 27.91 -33.94 6.61
N VAL A 127 27.58 -35.16 7.01
CA VAL A 127 26.28 -35.75 6.81
C VAL A 127 25.56 -35.68 8.16
N ARG A 128 24.71 -34.67 8.37
CA ARG A 128 23.85 -34.68 9.57
C ARG A 128 22.74 -35.72 9.39
N ARG A 129 22.52 -36.53 10.43
CA ARG A 129 21.34 -37.39 10.55
C ARG A 129 20.28 -36.67 11.36
N VAL A 130 19.21 -36.23 10.72
CA VAL A 130 18.07 -35.60 11.39
C VAL A 130 16.91 -36.57 11.33
N ALA A 131 16.44 -37.04 12.50
CA ALA A 131 15.35 -38.03 12.60
C ALA A 131 15.56 -39.28 11.71
N GLY A 132 16.81 -39.72 11.53
CA GLY A 132 17.17 -40.86 10.68
C GLY A 132 17.39 -40.55 9.19
N MET A 133 17.10 -39.33 8.72
CA MET A 133 17.34 -38.90 7.35
C MET A 133 18.74 -38.31 7.17
N ARG A 134 19.40 -38.70 6.08
CA ARG A 134 20.71 -38.22 5.67
C ARG A 134 20.55 -36.86 4.97
N ILE A 135 21.05 -35.78 5.56
CA ILE A 135 21.06 -34.47 4.91
C ILE A 135 22.32 -34.36 4.05
N GLU A 136 22.15 -34.08 2.76
CA GLU A 136 23.25 -33.83 1.82
C GLU A 136 23.85 -32.43 2.04
N GLY A 137 25.14 -32.25 1.71
CA GLY A 137 25.85 -30.98 1.88
C GLY A 137 25.19 -29.79 1.16
N SER A 138 24.53 -30.02 0.03
CA SER A 138 23.78 -29.01 -0.71
C SER A 138 22.60 -28.43 0.09
N ALA A 139 21.89 -29.28 0.84
CA ALA A 139 20.78 -28.87 1.70
C ALA A 139 21.27 -28.09 2.92
N LEU A 140 22.47 -28.40 3.42
CA LEU A 140 23.13 -27.66 4.50
C LEU A 140 23.45 -26.21 4.05
N VAL A 141 24.05 -26.06 2.86
CA VAL A 141 24.35 -24.75 2.27
C VAL A 141 23.08 -23.94 2.00
N ALA A 142 22.01 -24.58 1.51
CA ALA A 142 20.71 -23.92 1.35
C ALA A 142 20.17 -23.40 2.69
N GLY A 143 20.32 -24.17 3.77
CA GLY A 143 19.99 -23.74 5.13
C GLY A 143 20.76 -22.49 5.57
N TRP A 144 22.07 -22.44 5.29
CA TRP A 144 22.89 -21.26 5.61
C TRP A 144 22.52 -20.01 4.80
N ILE A 145 22.10 -20.19 3.54
CA ILE A 145 21.58 -19.08 2.73
C ILE A 145 20.29 -18.53 3.35
N VAL A 146 19.37 -19.42 3.76
CA VAL A 146 18.14 -19.01 4.45
C VAL A 146 18.46 -18.29 5.76
N GLU A 147 19.42 -18.82 6.53
CA GLU A 147 19.92 -18.21 7.77
C GLU A 147 20.45 -16.79 7.52
N PHE A 148 21.34 -16.64 6.54
CA PHE A 148 21.91 -15.35 6.17
C PHE A 148 20.82 -14.35 5.75
N ILE A 149 19.88 -14.78 4.91
CA ILE A 149 18.75 -13.94 4.47
C ILE A 149 17.93 -13.47 5.67
N LEU A 150 17.59 -14.37 6.60
CA LEU A 150 16.78 -14.01 7.78
C LEU A 150 17.54 -13.05 8.69
N MET A 151 18.80 -13.36 9.01
CA MET A 151 19.66 -12.57 9.88
C MET A 151 19.98 -11.18 9.34
N THR A 152 19.92 -10.98 8.02
CA THR A 152 20.15 -9.68 7.39
C THR A 152 18.86 -8.90 7.12
N THR A 153 17.78 -9.59 6.72
CA THR A 153 16.52 -8.95 6.33
C THR A 153 15.78 -8.39 7.54
N LEU A 154 15.72 -9.13 8.65
CA LEU A 154 14.96 -8.70 9.83
C LEU A 154 15.56 -7.45 10.51
N PRO A 155 16.89 -7.36 10.74
CA PRO A 155 17.47 -6.13 11.27
C PRO A 155 17.38 -4.94 10.32
N ARG A 156 17.53 -5.18 9.02
CA ARG A 156 17.33 -4.17 7.99
C ARG A 156 15.89 -3.61 8.01
N SER A 157 14.89 -4.47 8.05
CA SER A 157 13.48 -4.04 8.00
C SER A 157 13.07 -3.30 9.26
N LEU A 158 13.45 -3.78 10.45
CA LEU A 158 13.11 -3.13 11.73
C LEU A 158 13.82 -1.79 11.91
N ALA A 159 15.09 -1.67 11.50
CA ALA A 159 15.80 -0.40 11.54
C ALA A 159 15.23 0.63 10.54
N ARG A 160 14.90 0.17 9.33
CA ARG A 160 14.24 1.00 8.31
C ARG A 160 12.87 1.49 8.79
N GLY A 161 12.02 0.58 9.25
CA GLY A 161 10.67 0.91 9.72
C GLY A 161 10.69 1.90 10.89
N ALA A 162 11.61 1.74 11.85
CA ALA A 162 11.74 2.72 12.93
C ALA A 162 12.15 4.12 12.46
N ALA A 163 12.89 4.23 11.36
CA ALA A 163 13.26 5.53 10.79
C ALA A 163 12.15 6.15 9.91
N GLU A 164 11.11 5.37 9.56
CA GLU A 164 9.91 5.81 8.85
C GLU A 164 8.82 6.30 9.81
N GLU A 165 8.90 5.95 11.09
CA GLU A 165 7.94 6.38 12.11
C GLU A 165 7.89 7.93 12.25
N PRO A 166 6.72 8.52 12.56
CA PRO A 166 6.60 9.97 12.72
C PRO A 166 7.49 10.52 13.83
N PHE A 167 8.26 11.55 13.49
CA PHE A 167 9.14 12.26 14.41
C PHE A 167 8.80 13.75 14.41
N CYS A 168 8.56 14.30 15.60
CA CYS A 168 8.30 15.72 15.78
C CYS A 168 9.62 16.48 15.92
N GLU A 169 10.00 17.24 14.89
CA GLU A 169 11.25 18.03 14.91
C GLU A 169 11.22 19.16 15.94
N ARG A 170 10.03 19.63 16.35
CA ARG A 170 9.87 20.68 17.36
C ARG A 170 10.17 20.18 18.77
N SER A 171 9.62 19.02 19.14
CA SER A 171 9.83 18.42 20.47
C SER A 171 11.09 17.54 20.54
N GLY A 172 11.64 17.17 19.38
CA GLY A 172 12.78 16.25 19.28
C GLY A 172 12.45 14.84 19.77
N ARG A 173 11.17 14.43 19.70
CA ARG A 173 10.67 13.13 20.16
C ARG A 173 9.93 12.40 19.03
N TRP A 174 10.00 11.07 19.07
CA TRP A 174 9.15 10.21 18.25
C TRP A 174 7.69 10.37 18.68
N ALA A 175 6.77 10.28 17.73
CA ALA A 175 5.35 10.31 18.02
C ALA A 175 4.96 9.12 18.89
N THR A 176 4.01 9.33 19.80
CA THR A 176 3.50 8.26 20.65
C THR A 176 2.29 7.62 19.97
N PRO A 177 2.39 6.34 19.54
CA PRO A 177 1.25 5.64 18.97
C PRO A 177 0.21 5.37 20.05
N PHE A 178 -1.06 5.54 19.68
CA PHE A 178 -2.23 5.25 20.47
C PHE A 178 -3.26 4.60 19.56
N GLU A 179 -3.48 3.31 19.72
CA GLU A 179 -4.54 2.60 19.00
C GLU A 179 -5.88 3.00 19.58
N LEU A 180 -6.79 3.48 18.73
CA LEU A 180 -8.13 3.88 19.16
C LEU A 180 -8.90 2.63 19.62
N PRO A 181 -9.61 2.69 20.76
CA PRO A 181 -10.36 1.55 21.29
C PRO A 181 -11.56 1.18 20.40
N ARG A 182 -12.04 2.13 19.59
CA ARG A 182 -13.14 1.95 18.64
C ARG A 182 -12.68 1.16 17.42
N ARG A 183 -13.43 0.12 17.06
CA ARG A 183 -13.24 -0.66 15.81
C ARG A 183 -14.18 -0.15 14.74
N PHE A 184 -13.66 0.06 13.54
CA PHE A 184 -14.41 0.59 12.40
C PHE A 184 -14.78 -0.52 11.41
N ALA A 185 -15.74 -0.21 10.52
CA ALA A 185 -16.13 -1.12 9.46
C ALA A 185 -14.93 -1.49 8.57
N TRP A 186 -14.90 -2.73 8.10
CA TRP A 186 -13.85 -3.18 7.19
C TRP A 186 -13.86 -2.36 5.90
N ILE A 187 -12.70 -1.85 5.51
CA ILE A 187 -12.54 -1.05 4.29
C ILE A 187 -12.36 -2.00 3.09
N GLU A 188 -13.41 -2.19 2.28
CA GLU A 188 -13.35 -3.03 1.07
C GLU A 188 -12.60 -2.36 -0.08
N GLU A 189 -12.68 -1.03 -0.19
CA GLU A 189 -12.00 -0.24 -1.23
C GLU A 189 -10.97 0.73 -0.62
N PRO A 190 -9.77 0.24 -0.23
CA PRO A 190 -8.72 1.07 0.37
C PRO A 190 -8.40 2.35 -0.41
N HIS A 191 -8.41 2.28 -1.74
CA HIS A 191 -8.05 3.39 -2.61
C HIS A 191 -9.05 4.57 -2.52
N VAL A 192 -10.36 4.28 -2.40
CA VAL A 192 -11.39 5.32 -2.26
C VAL A 192 -11.28 6.00 -0.89
N VAL A 193 -11.13 5.21 0.16
CA VAL A 193 -11.00 5.73 1.53
C VAL A 193 -9.72 6.56 1.68
N VAL A 194 -8.60 6.06 1.16
CA VAL A 194 -7.33 6.81 1.16
C VAL A 194 -7.48 8.15 0.44
N HIS A 195 -8.08 8.16 -0.76
CA HIS A 195 -8.27 9.39 -1.52
C HIS A 195 -9.16 10.40 -0.77
N ARG A 196 -10.28 9.95 -0.20
CA ARG A 196 -11.17 10.83 0.59
C ARG A 196 -10.48 11.41 1.82
N LEU A 197 -9.67 10.61 2.52
CA LEU A 197 -8.91 11.07 3.67
C LEU A 197 -7.76 12.01 3.29
N GLU A 198 -7.14 11.84 2.12
CA GLU A 198 -6.15 12.78 1.58
C GLU A 198 -6.78 14.15 1.29
N THR A 199 -8.02 14.18 0.76
CA THR A 199 -8.73 15.41 0.40
C THR A 199 -9.43 16.08 1.57
N ALA A 200 -9.98 15.31 2.50
CA ALA A 200 -10.76 15.77 3.64
C ALA A 200 -10.34 15.03 4.93
N PRO A 201 -9.12 15.28 5.45
CA PRO A 201 -8.62 14.58 6.65
C PRO A 201 -9.45 14.87 7.92
N GLY A 202 -10.14 16.01 7.96
CA GLY A 202 -11.05 16.37 9.07
C GLY A 202 -12.30 15.48 9.16
N GLU A 203 -12.64 14.79 8.06
CA GLU A 203 -13.78 13.86 7.96
C GLU A 203 -13.39 12.42 8.28
N LEU A 204 -12.31 12.20 9.05
CA LEU A 204 -11.77 10.88 9.37
C LEU A 204 -12.85 9.88 9.81
N PHE A 205 -13.71 10.28 10.75
CA PHE A 205 -14.72 9.40 11.32
C PHE A 205 -15.94 9.20 10.43
N SER A 206 -16.36 10.21 9.66
CA SER A 206 -17.46 10.04 8.71
C SER A 206 -17.05 9.12 7.56
N ILE A 207 -15.80 9.20 7.11
CA ILE A 207 -15.25 8.35 6.05
C ILE A 207 -15.07 6.89 6.53
N LEU A 208 -14.66 6.69 7.77
CA LEU A 208 -14.50 5.33 8.34
C LEU A 208 -15.83 4.68 8.74
N GLY A 209 -16.90 5.48 8.85
CA GLY A 209 -18.24 5.02 9.14
C GLY A 209 -18.44 4.50 10.56
N ASP A 210 -19.50 3.71 10.74
CA ASP A 210 -19.94 3.26 12.05
C ASP A 210 -18.99 2.26 12.72
N SER A 211 -19.04 2.23 14.06
CA SER A 211 -18.30 1.21 14.82
C SER A 211 -18.92 -0.16 14.64
N VAL A 212 -18.06 -1.18 14.52
CA VAL A 212 -18.51 -2.57 14.55
C VAL A 212 -18.41 -3.14 15.96
N GLY A 213 -19.28 -4.09 16.29
CA GLY A 213 -19.26 -4.78 17.58
C GLY A 213 -17.91 -5.43 17.90
N ALA A 214 -17.64 -5.60 19.20
CA ALA A 214 -16.37 -6.10 19.73
C ALA A 214 -16.01 -7.54 19.25
N ASP A 215 -16.96 -8.28 18.69
CA ASP A 215 -16.77 -9.65 18.18
C ASP A 215 -16.68 -9.75 16.64
N ALA A 216 -16.59 -8.62 15.93
CA ALA A 216 -16.48 -8.63 14.48
C ALA A 216 -15.25 -9.41 13.99
N ALA A 217 -15.46 -10.33 13.04
CA ALA A 217 -14.38 -11.12 12.42
C ALA A 217 -13.56 -10.31 11.40
N ARG A 218 -14.11 -9.19 10.88
CA ARG A 218 -13.42 -8.25 9.99
C ARG A 218 -13.72 -6.84 10.47
N TYR A 219 -12.69 -6.06 10.73
CA TYR A 219 -12.80 -4.67 11.17
C TYR A 219 -11.57 -3.88 10.76
N SER A 220 -11.62 -2.55 10.90
CA SER A 220 -10.47 -1.66 10.72
C SER A 220 -10.08 -1.04 12.05
N THR A 221 -8.78 -0.97 12.31
CA THR A 221 -8.19 -0.28 13.46
C THR A 221 -7.54 1.00 13.01
N VAL A 222 -7.53 1.98 13.91
CA VAL A 222 -6.96 3.29 13.67
C VAL A 222 -5.92 3.55 14.75
N THR A 223 -4.68 3.79 14.34
CA THR A 223 -3.60 4.16 15.25
C THR A 223 -3.28 5.65 15.09
N LEU A 224 -3.50 6.41 16.14
CA LEU A 224 -3.17 7.83 16.23
C LEU A 224 -1.75 8.02 16.76
N TYR A 225 -0.93 8.78 16.05
CA TYR A 225 0.42 9.15 16.43
C TYR A 225 0.42 10.58 16.96
N ARG A 226 0.48 10.71 18.27
CA ARG A 226 0.44 12.03 18.93
C ARG A 226 1.76 12.74 18.76
N THR A 227 1.70 14.00 18.36
CA THR A 227 2.85 14.91 18.33
C THR A 227 2.44 16.25 18.91
N GLU A 228 3.41 17.11 19.24
CA GLU A 228 3.05 18.47 19.66
C GLU A 228 2.57 19.36 18.48
N GLY A 229 2.80 18.92 17.24
CA GLY A 229 2.25 19.55 16.04
C GLY A 229 0.99 18.82 15.57
N ASP A 230 0.79 18.77 14.26
CA ASP A 230 -0.32 17.98 13.71
C ASP A 230 -0.17 16.49 14.06
N PRO A 231 -1.24 15.81 14.49
CA PRO A 231 -1.21 14.37 14.67
C PRO A 231 -1.13 13.64 13.33
N PHE A 232 -0.69 12.38 13.38
CA PHE A 232 -0.72 11.48 12.25
C PHE A 232 -1.59 10.26 12.54
N VAL A 233 -2.12 9.62 11.51
CA VAL A 233 -2.97 8.43 11.65
C VAL A 233 -2.54 7.33 10.68
N SER A 234 -2.58 6.09 11.15
CA SER A 234 -2.48 4.89 10.32
C SER A 234 -3.74 4.06 10.50
N ILE A 235 -4.18 3.39 9.43
CA ILE A 235 -5.39 2.57 9.42
C ILE A 235 -5.02 1.21 8.86
N ASP A 236 -5.43 0.17 9.58
CA ASP A 236 -5.18 -1.21 9.23
C ASP A 236 -6.48 -2.00 9.21
N ASN A 237 -6.68 -2.83 8.20
CA ASN A 237 -7.76 -3.80 8.15
C ASN A 237 -7.32 -5.08 8.88
N VAL A 238 -8.09 -5.49 9.88
CA VAL A 238 -7.84 -6.67 10.70
C VAL A 238 -8.90 -7.73 10.42
N GLN A 239 -8.45 -8.92 10.03
CA GLN A 239 -9.28 -10.11 9.88
C GLN A 239 -8.91 -11.12 10.96
N VAL A 240 -9.90 -11.59 11.69
CA VAL A 240 -9.78 -12.55 12.78
C VAL A 240 -10.41 -13.87 12.35
N GLU A 241 -9.57 -14.89 12.19
CA GLU A 241 -10.00 -16.27 11.98
C GLU A 241 -9.95 -16.99 13.33
N ARG A 242 -11.11 -17.43 13.85
CA ARG A 242 -11.21 -18.20 15.11
C ARG A 242 -11.34 -19.69 14.77
N ASP A 243 -10.37 -20.48 15.20
CA ASP A 243 -10.43 -21.95 15.23
C ASP A 243 -10.56 -22.43 16.68
N ALA A 244 -11.01 -23.67 16.91
CA ALA A 244 -11.44 -24.23 18.20
C ALA A 244 -10.43 -24.08 19.36
N ASN A 245 -9.17 -23.77 19.07
CA ASN A 245 -8.12 -23.52 20.07
C ASN A 245 -7.17 -22.35 19.72
N LYS A 246 -7.42 -21.58 18.65
CA LYS A 246 -6.47 -20.55 18.18
C LYS A 246 -7.16 -19.41 17.44
N GLU A 247 -6.83 -18.18 17.83
CA GLU A 247 -7.20 -16.96 17.12
C GLU A 247 -6.04 -16.54 16.22
N LYS A 248 -6.28 -16.46 14.91
CA LYS A 248 -5.31 -15.96 13.93
C LYS A 248 -5.76 -14.59 13.43
N LYS A 249 -4.94 -13.57 13.69
CA LYS A 249 -5.17 -12.21 13.20
C LYS A 249 -4.32 -11.94 11.96
N THR A 250 -4.95 -11.52 10.88
CA THR A 250 -4.30 -11.06 9.66
C THR A 250 -4.55 -9.56 9.52
N THR A 251 -3.48 -8.77 9.50
CA THR A 251 -3.55 -7.31 9.40
C THR A 251 -3.08 -6.88 8.01
N ARG A 252 -3.84 -6.01 7.34
CA ARG A 252 -3.52 -5.43 6.04
C ARG A 252 -3.49 -3.90 6.17
N PRO A 253 -2.35 -3.24 5.92
CA PRO A 253 -2.27 -1.79 6.02
C PRO A 253 -3.11 -1.13 4.91
N VAL A 254 -3.91 -0.13 5.29
CA VAL A 254 -4.71 0.69 4.36
C VAL A 254 -4.03 2.03 4.14
N ILE A 255 -3.63 2.70 5.22
CA ILE A 255 -2.94 3.98 5.16
C ILE A 255 -1.90 4.06 6.29
N ALA A 256 -0.75 4.69 6.01
CA ALA A 256 0.30 4.87 6.99
C ALA A 256 0.65 6.34 7.15
N TYR A 257 0.59 6.86 8.38
CA TYR A 257 1.05 8.18 8.77
C TYR A 257 0.44 9.35 7.98
N LEU A 258 -0.86 9.31 7.70
CA LEU A 258 -1.59 10.46 7.17
C LEU A 258 -1.61 11.58 8.20
N ARG A 259 -1.26 12.80 7.79
CA ARG A 259 -1.29 13.99 8.63
C ARG A 259 -2.72 14.50 8.77
N LEU A 260 -3.11 14.87 9.99
CA LEU A 260 -4.41 15.46 10.30
C LEU A 260 -4.22 16.95 10.65
N PRO A 261 -4.18 17.85 9.65
CA PRO A 261 -3.91 19.26 9.88
C PRO A 261 -5.01 19.92 10.71
N GLY A 262 -4.63 20.65 11.76
CA GLY A 262 -5.57 21.43 12.57
C GLY A 262 -6.49 20.62 13.48
N MET A 263 -6.32 19.30 13.56
CA MET A 263 -7.03 18.46 14.53
C MET A 263 -6.21 18.30 15.82
N ASP A 264 -6.90 18.30 16.95
CA ASP A 264 -6.29 18.02 18.26
C ASP A 264 -6.31 16.51 18.52
N ALA A 265 -5.12 15.95 18.77
CA ALA A 265 -4.95 14.53 19.07
C ALA A 265 -5.75 14.11 20.32
N GLU A 266 -5.82 14.95 21.35
CA GLU A 266 -6.53 14.60 22.58
C GLU A 266 -8.05 14.64 22.37
N ARG A 267 -8.55 15.55 21.54
CA ARG A 267 -9.97 15.59 21.16
C ARG A 267 -10.38 14.34 20.38
N ILE A 268 -9.55 13.88 19.44
CA ILE A 268 -9.78 12.62 18.70
C ILE A 268 -9.84 11.43 19.67
N VAL A 269 -8.95 11.40 20.67
CA VAL A 269 -8.93 10.35 21.69
C VAL A 269 -10.16 10.41 22.58
N GLU A 270 -10.58 11.60 23.02
CA GLU A 270 -11.76 11.80 23.86
C GLU A 270 -13.05 11.37 23.13
N GLU A 271 -13.22 11.80 21.88
CA GLU A 271 -14.34 11.39 21.02
C GLU A 271 -14.41 9.86 20.81
N CYS A 272 -13.26 9.17 20.87
CA CYS A 272 -13.19 7.72 20.75
C CYS A 272 -13.21 6.95 22.07
N SER A 273 -12.92 7.60 23.20
CA SER A 273 -12.82 6.98 24.53
C SER A 273 -14.08 7.17 25.36
N ALA A 274 -14.98 8.08 24.95
CA ALA A 274 -16.28 8.22 25.57
C ALA A 274 -17.06 6.89 25.49
N PRO A 275 -17.59 6.36 26.61
CA PRO A 275 -18.37 5.14 26.59
C PRO A 275 -19.57 5.35 25.65
N THR A 276 -19.71 4.46 24.68
CA THR A 276 -20.80 4.47 23.70
C THR A 276 -22.12 4.16 24.40
N ALA A 277 -22.66 5.16 25.08
CA ALA A 277 -24.08 5.37 25.27
C ALA A 277 -24.47 6.51 24.32
N MET A 278 -24.29 6.29 23.02
CA MET A 278 -24.95 7.10 22.01
C MET A 278 -26.09 6.26 21.45
N GLU A 279 -27.30 6.70 21.79
CA GLU A 279 -28.50 6.31 21.06
C GLU A 279 -28.29 6.55 19.55
N PRO A 280 -28.83 5.68 18.69
CA PRO A 280 -28.68 5.81 17.25
C PRO A 280 -29.42 7.07 16.78
N GLY A 281 -28.65 8.10 16.45
CA GLY A 281 -29.17 9.29 15.78
C GLY A 281 -28.75 10.58 16.46
N GLN A 282 -27.49 11.00 16.24
CA GLN A 282 -27.11 12.41 16.05
C GLN A 282 -25.59 12.51 15.87
N ALA A 283 -25.13 12.38 14.62
CA ALA A 283 -23.98 13.14 14.18
C ALA A 283 -24.50 14.53 13.77
N PRO A 284 -23.82 15.64 14.12
CA PRO A 284 -24.17 16.93 13.57
C PRO A 284 -23.81 16.89 12.08
N ALA A 285 -24.82 16.77 11.23
CA ALA A 285 -24.69 16.89 9.79
C ALA A 285 -24.44 18.38 9.45
N ASP A 286 -23.43 18.67 8.62
CA ASP A 286 -23.18 20.03 8.12
C ASP A 286 -24.36 20.57 7.27
N THR A 287 -25.31 19.69 6.89
CA THR A 287 -26.65 20.04 6.40
C THR A 287 -27.69 19.04 6.92
N PRO A 288 -28.34 19.27 8.09
CA PRO A 288 -29.31 18.34 8.65
C PRO A 288 -30.49 18.05 7.70
N GLU A 289 -30.78 18.95 6.78
CA GLU A 289 -31.86 18.82 5.80
C GLU A 289 -31.61 17.70 4.77
N LEU A 290 -30.36 17.30 4.53
CA LEU A 290 -30.00 16.22 3.59
C LEU A 290 -29.61 14.91 4.27
N ALA A 291 -29.65 14.83 5.61
CA ALA A 291 -29.16 13.68 6.36
C ALA A 291 -29.83 12.37 5.92
N ASP A 292 -31.15 12.38 5.71
CA ASP A 292 -31.90 11.20 5.26
C ASP A 292 -31.51 10.79 3.83
N ALA A 293 -31.35 11.77 2.92
CA ALA A 293 -30.94 11.51 1.54
C ALA A 293 -29.52 10.94 1.46
N ILE A 294 -28.60 11.45 2.29
CA ILE A 294 -27.24 10.91 2.44
C ILE A 294 -27.29 9.46 2.95
N GLY A 295 -28.10 9.20 3.98
CA GLY A 295 -28.31 7.85 4.51
C GLY A 295 -28.85 6.88 3.46
N HIS A 296 -29.79 7.33 2.63
CA HIS A 296 -30.34 6.53 1.53
C HIS A 296 -29.29 6.22 0.46
N LEU A 297 -28.46 7.20 0.09
CA LEU A 297 -27.39 6.99 -0.89
C LEU A 297 -26.36 5.97 -0.39
N GLY A 298 -25.95 6.08 0.88
CA GLY A 298 -25.02 5.12 1.51
C GLY A 298 -25.59 3.71 1.64
N ALA A 299 -26.91 3.58 1.79
CA ALA A 299 -27.61 2.29 1.82
C ALA A 299 -27.94 1.73 0.42
N GLY A 300 -27.53 2.39 -0.67
CA GLY A 300 -27.83 1.98 -2.04
C GLY A 300 -29.30 2.19 -2.47
N ARG A 301 -30.10 2.90 -1.67
CA ARG A 301 -31.50 3.21 -1.97
C ARG A 301 -31.60 4.47 -2.84
N LEU A 302 -31.17 4.32 -4.09
CA LEU A 302 -30.90 5.46 -4.99
C LEU A 302 -32.13 6.29 -5.33
N ASP A 303 -33.30 5.67 -5.55
CA ASP A 303 -34.55 6.42 -5.81
C ASP A 303 -34.97 7.29 -4.62
N GLU A 304 -34.79 6.78 -3.40
CA GLU A 304 -35.14 7.49 -2.17
C GLU A 304 -34.14 8.59 -1.84
N ALA A 305 -32.85 8.38 -2.16
CA ALA A 305 -31.82 9.41 -2.08
C ALA A 305 -32.09 10.56 -3.04
N LEU A 306 -32.43 10.25 -4.29
CA LEU A 306 -32.78 11.23 -5.31
C LEU A 306 -34.04 12.01 -4.91
N ALA A 307 -35.10 11.32 -4.49
CA ALA A 307 -36.34 11.95 -4.05
C ALA A 307 -36.14 12.86 -2.83
N GLY A 308 -35.25 12.48 -1.90
CA GLY A 308 -34.93 13.28 -0.72
C GLY A 308 -34.09 14.52 -1.03
N ALA A 309 -33.14 14.44 -1.97
CA ALA A 309 -32.25 15.54 -2.30
C ALA A 309 -32.86 16.54 -3.30
N MET A 310 -33.68 16.08 -4.26
CA MET A 310 -34.21 16.89 -5.36
C MET A 310 -34.94 18.18 -4.92
N PRO A 311 -35.76 18.22 -3.86
CA PRO A 311 -36.40 19.46 -3.42
C PRO A 311 -35.41 20.56 -3.02
N HIS A 312 -34.20 20.17 -2.59
CA HIS A 312 -33.18 21.10 -2.10
C HIS A 312 -32.31 21.69 -3.21
N THR A 313 -32.44 21.23 -4.46
CA THR A 313 -31.70 21.80 -5.60
C THR A 313 -32.18 23.21 -5.98
N ALA A 314 -33.32 23.65 -5.43
CA ALA A 314 -33.84 25.01 -5.55
C ALA A 314 -33.62 25.86 -4.27
N ALA A 315 -32.84 25.35 -3.30
CA ALA A 315 -32.61 26.07 -2.05
C ALA A 315 -31.83 27.37 -2.27
N THR A 316 -32.20 28.41 -1.52
CA THR A 316 -31.50 29.70 -1.53
C THR A 316 -30.14 29.65 -0.82
N ARG A 317 -29.93 28.68 0.08
CA ARG A 317 -28.65 28.46 0.77
C ARG A 317 -27.70 27.70 -0.16
N ASP A 318 -26.63 28.36 -0.61
CA ASP A 318 -25.71 27.82 -1.61
C ASP A 318 -25.12 26.46 -1.22
N GLY A 319 -24.64 26.28 0.01
CA GLY A 319 -24.10 24.99 0.47
C GLY A 319 -25.12 23.83 0.41
N LEU A 320 -26.36 24.08 0.83
CA LEU A 320 -27.43 23.08 0.77
C LEU A 320 -27.80 22.73 -0.68
N ARG A 321 -27.86 23.74 -1.55
CA ARG A 321 -28.17 23.57 -2.96
C ARG A 321 -27.10 22.76 -3.68
N ILE A 322 -25.83 23.07 -3.44
CA ILE A 322 -24.68 22.38 -4.03
C ILE A 322 -24.64 20.92 -3.56
N ASP A 323 -24.81 20.65 -2.27
CA ASP A 323 -24.85 19.28 -1.75
C ASP A 323 -26.03 18.47 -2.30
N ALA A 324 -27.20 19.13 -2.46
CA ALA A 324 -28.34 18.51 -3.13
C ALA A 324 -28.04 18.15 -4.58
N PHE A 325 -27.36 19.02 -5.34
CA PHE A 325 -26.92 18.71 -6.69
C PHE A 325 -25.98 17.49 -6.72
N ARG A 326 -25.01 17.39 -5.80
CA ARG A 326 -24.08 16.23 -5.72
C ARG A 326 -24.84 14.92 -5.50
N LEU A 327 -25.75 14.90 -4.53
CA LEU A 327 -26.55 13.71 -4.22
C LEU A 327 -27.43 13.32 -5.40
N CYS A 328 -28.11 14.28 -6.02
CA CYS A 328 -28.94 14.01 -7.19
C CYS A 328 -28.12 13.50 -8.37
N ALA A 329 -26.95 14.08 -8.64
CA ALA A 329 -26.06 13.68 -9.72
C ALA A 329 -25.56 12.23 -9.54
N MET A 330 -25.13 11.87 -8.32
CA MET A 330 -24.67 10.51 -7.99
C MET A 330 -25.80 9.48 -8.03
N ALA A 331 -26.96 9.79 -7.43
CA ALA A 331 -28.10 8.87 -7.39
C ALA A 331 -28.66 8.59 -8.79
N SER A 332 -28.85 9.63 -9.60
CA SER A 332 -29.33 9.49 -10.98
C SER A 332 -28.34 8.75 -11.88
N ALA A 333 -27.02 8.95 -11.71
CA ALA A 333 -26.00 8.16 -12.40
C ALA A 333 -26.09 6.67 -12.03
N GLY A 334 -26.20 6.35 -10.74
CA GLY A 334 -26.33 4.97 -10.28
C GLY A 334 -27.60 4.27 -10.76
N LEU A 335 -28.68 5.03 -11.00
CA LEU A 335 -29.93 4.54 -11.61
C LEU A 335 -29.86 4.42 -13.15
N GLY A 336 -28.75 4.80 -13.78
CA GLY A 336 -28.62 4.86 -15.24
C GLY A 336 -29.42 5.99 -15.90
N ARG A 337 -29.90 6.98 -15.12
CA ARG A 337 -30.61 8.17 -15.61
C ARG A 337 -29.61 9.24 -16.04
N TRP A 338 -28.83 8.95 -17.07
CA TRP A 338 -27.67 9.75 -17.47
C TRP A 338 -28.00 11.20 -17.87
N ALA A 339 -29.16 11.44 -18.49
CA ALA A 339 -29.57 12.80 -18.85
C ALA A 339 -29.90 13.67 -17.62
N GLU A 340 -30.51 13.07 -16.61
CA GLU A 340 -30.80 13.73 -15.32
C GLU A 340 -29.50 13.97 -14.54
N SER A 341 -28.61 12.98 -14.50
CA SER A 341 -27.28 13.13 -13.89
C SER A 341 -26.46 14.23 -14.57
N LEU A 342 -26.47 14.28 -15.90
CA LEU A 342 -25.80 15.31 -16.68
C LEU A 342 -26.32 16.71 -16.34
N HIS A 343 -27.63 16.87 -16.11
CA HIS A 343 -28.18 18.16 -15.69
C HIS A 343 -27.56 18.64 -14.38
N TYR A 344 -27.48 17.77 -13.37
CA TYR A 344 -26.91 18.11 -12.07
C TYR A 344 -25.39 18.29 -12.10
N TRP A 345 -24.66 17.50 -12.90
CA TRP A 345 -23.22 17.69 -13.07
C TRP A 345 -22.85 18.99 -13.79
N ASN A 346 -23.64 19.44 -14.76
CA ASN A 346 -23.44 20.76 -15.36
C ASN A 346 -23.66 21.88 -14.32
N ALA A 347 -24.73 21.79 -13.52
CA ALA A 347 -24.99 22.76 -12.45
C ALA A 347 -23.85 22.81 -11.41
N LEU A 348 -23.28 21.64 -11.07
CA LEU A 348 -22.10 21.56 -10.20
C LEU A 348 -20.84 22.13 -10.84
N CYS A 349 -20.63 21.98 -12.14
CA CYS A 349 -19.48 22.59 -12.80
C CYS A 349 -19.57 24.12 -12.83
N ASP A 350 -20.78 24.67 -12.93
CA ASP A 350 -21.03 26.11 -12.91
C ASP A 350 -20.73 26.71 -11.52
N GLU A 351 -21.13 26.02 -10.45
CA GLU A 351 -20.89 26.45 -9.06
C GLU A 351 -19.45 26.13 -8.59
N GLU A 352 -18.95 24.94 -8.94
CA GLU A 352 -17.67 24.38 -8.51
C GLU A 352 -16.91 23.78 -9.69
N PRO A 353 -16.21 24.61 -10.48
CA PRO A 353 -15.40 24.12 -11.58
C PRO A 353 -14.23 23.31 -11.00
N SER A 354 -14.26 21.98 -11.14
CA SER A 354 -13.22 21.06 -10.68
C SER A 354 -12.91 20.03 -11.75
N ALA A 355 -11.72 19.43 -11.70
CA ALA A 355 -11.36 18.36 -12.64
C ALA A 355 -12.26 17.13 -12.46
N PHE A 356 -12.65 16.85 -11.21
CA PHE A 356 -13.58 15.76 -10.90
C PHE A 356 -14.97 16.01 -11.53
N ASN A 357 -15.58 17.18 -11.30
CA ASN A 357 -16.91 17.49 -11.86
C ASN A 357 -16.88 17.53 -13.40
N ALA A 358 -15.79 18.03 -13.99
CA ALA A 358 -15.54 18.00 -15.42
C ALA A 358 -15.53 16.57 -15.99
N LEU A 359 -14.82 15.66 -15.33
CA LEU A 359 -14.76 14.25 -15.71
C LEU A 359 -16.14 13.61 -15.66
N GLN A 360 -16.89 13.80 -14.57
CA GLN A 360 -18.23 13.22 -14.42
C GLN A 360 -19.19 13.75 -15.50
N THR A 361 -19.13 15.05 -15.78
CA THR A 361 -19.90 15.67 -16.87
C THR A 361 -19.54 15.06 -18.23
N GLY A 362 -18.25 14.90 -18.53
CA GLY A 362 -17.78 14.29 -19.77
C GLY A 362 -18.22 12.84 -19.95
N CYS A 363 -18.13 12.03 -18.88
CA CYS A 363 -18.65 10.66 -18.85
C CYS A 363 -20.16 10.64 -19.07
N CYS A 364 -20.93 11.51 -18.41
CA CYS A 364 -22.38 11.58 -18.59
C CYS A 364 -22.76 11.99 -20.02
N CYS A 365 -22.05 12.96 -20.63
CA CYS A 365 -22.25 13.31 -22.04
C CYS A 365 -22.08 12.10 -22.96
N ALA A 366 -21.03 11.30 -22.75
CA ALA A 366 -20.79 10.07 -23.51
C ALA A 366 -21.93 9.04 -23.30
N MET A 367 -22.37 8.87 -22.06
CA MET A 367 -23.48 7.95 -21.72
C MET A 367 -24.84 8.42 -22.27
N THR A 368 -25.03 9.72 -22.49
CA THR A 368 -26.21 10.27 -23.20
C THR A 368 -26.08 10.26 -24.72
N GLY A 369 -24.95 9.79 -25.27
CA GLY A 369 -24.70 9.69 -26.70
C GLY A 369 -24.00 10.89 -27.35
N ASP A 370 -23.78 11.98 -26.61
CA ASP A 370 -23.05 13.17 -27.07
C ASP A 370 -21.55 13.05 -26.72
N THR A 371 -20.89 12.13 -27.41
CA THR A 371 -19.48 11.81 -27.17
C THR A 371 -18.54 12.93 -27.61
N ALA A 372 -18.90 13.76 -28.59
CA ALA A 372 -18.09 14.92 -28.97
C ALA A 372 -18.02 15.96 -27.85
N ARG A 373 -19.16 16.26 -27.21
CA ARG A 373 -19.18 17.11 -26.02
C ARG A 373 -18.47 16.44 -24.84
N GLY A 374 -18.61 15.13 -24.71
CA GLY A 374 -17.85 14.33 -23.73
C GLY A 374 -16.34 14.54 -23.86
N GLU A 375 -15.78 14.41 -25.07
CA GLU A 375 -14.35 14.60 -25.34
C GLU A 375 -13.88 16.02 -25.00
N ALA A 376 -14.69 17.04 -25.29
CA ALA A 376 -14.39 18.43 -24.91
C ALA A 376 -14.32 18.62 -23.39
N TRP A 377 -15.25 18.00 -22.64
CA TRP A 377 -15.21 18.00 -21.18
C TRP A 377 -14.00 17.27 -20.62
N ILE A 378 -13.58 16.16 -21.24
CA ILE A 378 -12.36 15.46 -20.83
C ILE A 378 -11.11 16.30 -21.08
N ALA A 379 -11.02 17.00 -22.21
CA ALA A 379 -9.93 17.94 -22.44
C ALA A 379 -9.89 19.03 -21.37
N TRP A 380 -11.06 19.60 -21.02
CA TRP A 380 -11.17 20.59 -19.96
C TRP A 380 -10.82 20.03 -18.58
N ALA A 381 -11.25 18.81 -18.26
CA ALA A 381 -10.90 18.11 -17.02
C ALA A 381 -9.38 17.98 -16.87
N ARG A 382 -8.68 17.56 -17.94
CA ARG A 382 -7.22 17.40 -17.93
C ARG A 382 -6.48 18.72 -17.82
N GLU A 383 -6.92 19.74 -18.54
CA GLU A 383 -6.35 21.10 -18.44
C GLU A 383 -6.44 21.61 -17.01
N ARG A 384 -7.60 21.48 -16.38
CA ARG A 384 -7.81 21.90 -15.00
C ARG A 384 -7.00 21.07 -14.01
N ASN A 385 -6.96 19.76 -14.21
CA ASN A 385 -6.21 18.84 -13.37
C ASN A 385 -4.68 19.07 -13.46
N ALA A 386 -4.17 19.55 -14.60
CA ALA A 386 -2.76 19.92 -14.72
C ALA A 386 -2.36 21.03 -13.73
N ALA A 387 -3.30 21.93 -13.40
CA ALA A 387 -3.11 22.98 -12.40
C ALA A 387 -3.44 22.50 -10.98
N SER A 388 -4.57 21.84 -10.76
CA SER A 388 -5.06 21.51 -9.42
C SER A 388 -4.50 20.21 -8.85
N ARG A 389 -4.10 19.26 -9.70
CA ARG A 389 -3.65 17.90 -9.33
C ARG A 389 -4.62 17.15 -8.42
N GLU A 390 -5.91 17.42 -8.60
CA GLU A 390 -7.00 16.78 -7.85
C GLU A 390 -7.02 15.26 -8.08
N MET A 391 -6.66 14.80 -9.27
CA MET A 391 -6.69 13.38 -9.63
C MET A 391 -5.52 12.97 -10.53
N PRO A 392 -5.15 11.68 -10.57
CA PRO A 392 -4.17 11.17 -11.53
C PRO A 392 -4.72 11.24 -12.95
N ASP A 393 -3.92 11.72 -13.90
CA ASP A 393 -4.31 11.74 -15.32
C ASP A 393 -4.73 10.35 -15.86
N PRO A 394 -4.06 9.23 -15.52
CA PRO A 394 -4.52 7.90 -15.91
C PRO A 394 -5.96 7.59 -15.48
N GLN A 395 -6.40 8.08 -14.31
CA GLN A 395 -7.76 7.86 -13.81
C GLN A 395 -8.81 8.56 -14.67
N ILE A 396 -8.52 9.77 -15.16
CA ILE A 396 -9.40 10.52 -16.07
C ILE A 396 -9.57 9.72 -17.37
N VAL A 397 -8.44 9.27 -17.93
CA VAL A 397 -8.40 8.51 -19.18
C VAL A 397 -9.16 7.19 -19.05
N THR A 398 -8.90 6.40 -18.00
CA THR A 398 -9.57 5.09 -17.82
C THR A 398 -11.06 5.21 -17.53
N SER A 399 -11.48 6.24 -16.81
CA SER A 399 -12.91 6.48 -16.53
C SER A 399 -13.66 6.80 -17.81
N PHE A 400 -13.08 7.61 -18.70
CA PHE A 400 -13.71 7.94 -19.98
C PHE A 400 -13.70 6.77 -20.96
N ILE A 401 -12.62 5.97 -21.02
CA ILE A 401 -12.60 4.71 -21.76
C ILE A 401 -13.76 3.80 -21.33
N SER A 402 -14.00 3.71 -20.01
CA SER A 402 -15.08 2.91 -19.46
C SER A 402 -16.45 3.42 -19.92
N ALA A 403 -16.67 4.75 -19.87
CA ALA A 403 -17.91 5.37 -20.35
C ALA A 403 -18.15 5.10 -21.85
N LEU A 404 -17.12 5.30 -22.70
CA LEU A 404 -17.19 5.02 -24.14
C LEU A 404 -17.50 3.56 -24.44
N THR A 405 -16.91 2.64 -23.67
CA THR A 405 -17.14 1.20 -23.84
C THR A 405 -18.57 0.83 -23.41
N GLN A 406 -19.05 1.36 -22.28
CA GLN A 406 -20.40 1.12 -21.77
C GLN A 406 -21.49 1.66 -22.71
N CYS A 407 -21.27 2.81 -23.35
CA CYS A 407 -22.22 3.36 -24.33
C CYS A 407 -22.07 2.76 -25.74
N GLY A 408 -21.33 1.67 -25.90
CA GLY A 408 -21.19 0.93 -27.16
C GLY A 408 -20.26 1.58 -28.19
N GLN A 409 -19.50 2.61 -27.81
CA GLN A 409 -18.56 3.34 -28.67
C GLN A 409 -17.11 2.91 -28.41
N ALA A 410 -16.87 1.62 -28.19
CA ALA A 410 -15.54 1.07 -27.87
C ALA A 410 -14.45 1.50 -28.86
N ALA A 411 -14.74 1.54 -30.17
CA ALA A 411 -13.77 1.97 -31.18
C ALA A 411 -13.24 3.41 -30.95
N ARG A 412 -14.06 4.31 -30.39
CA ARG A 412 -13.64 5.68 -30.06
C ARG A 412 -12.71 5.75 -28.85
N ALA A 413 -12.62 4.69 -28.05
CA ALA A 413 -11.69 4.63 -26.92
C ALA A 413 -10.24 4.42 -27.37
N MET A 414 -9.98 4.06 -28.63
CA MET A 414 -8.63 3.74 -29.12
C MET A 414 -7.58 4.83 -28.90
N PRO A 415 -7.83 6.13 -29.17
CA PRO A 415 -6.84 7.18 -28.92
C PRO A 415 -6.49 7.34 -27.42
N TYR A 416 -7.44 7.05 -26.53
CA TYR A 416 -7.24 7.07 -25.09
C TYR A 416 -6.48 5.82 -24.63
N LEU A 417 -6.80 4.68 -25.23
CA LEU A 417 -6.12 3.42 -24.96
C LEU A 417 -4.66 3.46 -25.42
N GLU A 418 -4.38 4.13 -26.54
CA GLU A 418 -3.02 4.38 -27.03
C GLU A 418 -2.20 5.22 -26.04
N GLN A 419 -2.82 6.23 -25.42
CA GLN A 419 -2.17 7.00 -24.34
C GLN A 419 -1.82 6.11 -23.14
N MET A 420 -2.72 5.19 -22.77
CA MET A 420 -2.43 4.23 -21.70
C MET A 420 -1.30 3.27 -22.08
N ARG A 421 -1.27 2.78 -23.33
CA ARG A 421 -0.18 1.95 -23.87
C ARG A 421 1.17 2.65 -23.77
N ALA A 422 1.22 3.94 -24.14
CA ALA A 422 2.43 4.76 -24.09
C ALA A 422 3.01 4.90 -22.67
N LEU A 423 2.17 4.85 -21.62
CA LEU A 423 2.65 4.87 -20.24
C LEU A 423 3.44 3.60 -19.90
N TYR A 424 2.97 2.43 -20.33
CA TYR A 424 3.67 1.17 -20.07
C TYR A 424 5.00 1.09 -20.84
N THR A 425 5.00 1.49 -22.11
CA THR A 425 6.25 1.53 -22.90
C THR A 425 7.23 2.58 -22.41
N GLY A 426 6.73 3.70 -21.88
CA GLY A 426 7.58 4.76 -21.33
C GLY A 426 8.22 4.40 -19.99
N LEU A 427 7.56 3.58 -19.17
CA LEU A 427 8.10 3.08 -17.91
C LEU A 427 9.14 1.99 -18.11
N GLY A 428 8.91 1.09 -19.07
CA GLY A 428 9.79 -0.04 -19.41
C GLY A 428 9.98 -1.10 -18.32
N CYS A 429 9.41 -0.91 -17.14
CA CYS A 429 9.35 -1.88 -16.06
C CYS A 429 7.90 -2.04 -15.60
N LEU A 430 7.41 -3.27 -15.61
CA LEU A 430 6.02 -3.62 -15.31
C LEU A 430 5.83 -4.15 -13.89
N ASP A 431 6.74 -3.80 -12.98
CA ASP A 431 6.65 -4.13 -11.57
C ASP A 431 5.32 -3.63 -10.97
N PRO A 432 4.50 -4.51 -10.36
CA PRO A 432 3.21 -4.14 -9.79
C PRO A 432 3.30 -3.03 -8.74
N THR A 433 4.39 -2.98 -7.97
CA THR A 433 4.58 -1.95 -6.93
C THR A 433 4.83 -0.59 -7.58
N LEU A 434 5.65 -0.55 -8.63
CA LEU A 434 5.92 0.68 -9.38
C LEU A 434 4.67 1.23 -10.06
N LEU A 435 3.89 0.36 -10.73
CA LEU A 435 2.62 0.74 -11.35
C LEU A 435 1.63 1.28 -10.32
N PHE A 436 1.52 0.61 -9.16
CA PHE A 436 0.68 1.05 -8.05
C PHE A 436 1.09 2.42 -7.50
N VAL A 437 2.37 2.65 -7.24
CA VAL A 437 2.88 3.95 -6.74
C VAL A 437 2.64 5.06 -7.76
N ARG A 438 2.71 4.75 -9.06
CA ARG A 438 2.43 5.71 -10.14
C ARG A 438 0.94 5.87 -10.45
N ARG A 439 0.06 5.16 -9.73
CA ARG A 439 -1.40 5.14 -9.95
C ARG A 439 -1.76 4.79 -11.40
N ILE A 440 -1.01 3.87 -11.99
CA ILE A 440 -1.28 3.27 -13.31
C ILE A 440 -1.88 1.88 -13.08
N PRO A 441 -2.88 1.45 -13.88
CA PRO A 441 -3.45 0.12 -13.75
C PRO A 441 -2.38 -0.98 -13.83
N LEU A 442 -2.65 -2.13 -13.21
CA LEU A 442 -1.77 -3.29 -13.36
C LEU A 442 -1.76 -3.74 -14.81
N PHE A 443 -0.59 -4.17 -15.30
CA PHE A 443 -0.42 -4.49 -16.72
C PHE A 443 -1.39 -5.60 -17.19
N GLY A 444 -1.57 -6.66 -16.39
CA GLY A 444 -2.54 -7.71 -16.71
C GLY A 444 -3.98 -7.21 -16.79
N THR A 445 -4.39 -6.31 -15.90
CA THR A 445 -5.71 -5.67 -15.93
C THR A 445 -5.88 -4.79 -17.17
N PHE A 446 -4.83 -4.08 -17.57
CA PHE A 446 -4.84 -3.33 -18.82
C PHE A 446 -5.02 -4.25 -20.02
N LEU A 447 -4.26 -5.35 -20.14
CA LEU A 447 -4.42 -6.31 -21.24
C LEU A 447 -5.84 -6.87 -21.31
N GLN A 448 -6.37 -7.32 -20.16
CA GLN A 448 -7.72 -7.88 -20.07
C GLN A 448 -8.81 -6.89 -20.49
N ASN A 449 -8.76 -5.65 -19.98
CA ASN A 449 -9.80 -4.65 -20.23
C ASN A 449 -9.67 -3.99 -21.60
N SER A 450 -8.47 -3.99 -22.19
CA SER A 450 -8.22 -3.40 -23.50
C SER A 450 -8.59 -4.33 -24.65
N LEU A 451 -8.55 -5.65 -24.45
CA LEU A 451 -8.79 -6.62 -25.52
C LEU A 451 -10.16 -6.45 -26.22
N PRO A 452 -11.30 -6.26 -25.52
CA PRO A 452 -12.58 -6.02 -26.17
C PRO A 452 -12.59 -4.74 -27.01
N ILE A 453 -11.86 -3.70 -26.58
CA ILE A 453 -11.75 -2.42 -27.28
C ILE A 453 -10.93 -2.58 -28.56
N VAL A 454 -9.77 -3.24 -28.45
CA VAL A 454 -8.89 -3.53 -29.59
C VAL A 454 -9.62 -4.36 -30.64
N ARG A 455 -10.31 -5.43 -30.24
CA ARG A 455 -11.10 -6.27 -31.16
C ARG A 455 -12.29 -5.56 -31.80
N ALA A 456 -12.81 -4.50 -31.17
CA ALA A 456 -13.88 -3.69 -31.73
C ALA A 456 -13.38 -2.64 -32.75
N ALA A 457 -12.09 -2.30 -32.70
CA ALA A 457 -11.51 -1.22 -33.49
C ALA A 457 -10.54 -1.68 -34.58
N LEU A 458 -9.86 -2.80 -34.35
CA LEU A 458 -8.80 -3.36 -35.19
C LEU A 458 -9.14 -4.82 -35.53
N ASP A 459 -8.65 -5.29 -36.67
CA ASP A 459 -8.71 -6.72 -36.99
C ASP A 459 -7.72 -7.55 -36.13
N GLN A 460 -7.71 -8.87 -36.35
CA GLN A 460 -6.90 -9.78 -35.53
C GLN A 460 -5.39 -9.54 -35.68
N ASP A 461 -4.91 -9.26 -36.90
CA ASP A 461 -3.49 -9.07 -37.18
C ASP A 461 -3.03 -7.69 -36.70
N GLU A 462 -3.83 -6.66 -36.96
CA GLU A 462 -3.61 -5.30 -36.46
C GLU A 462 -3.64 -5.24 -34.93
N GLY A 463 -4.61 -5.92 -34.31
CA GLY A 463 -4.72 -6.00 -32.85
C GLY A 463 -3.51 -6.69 -32.23
N ARG A 464 -3.07 -7.82 -32.81
CA ARG A 464 -1.85 -8.52 -32.37
C ARG A 464 -0.62 -7.61 -32.51
N ALA A 465 -0.47 -6.94 -33.65
CA ALA A 465 0.64 -6.02 -33.90
C ALA A 465 0.64 -4.83 -32.92
N TRP A 466 -0.53 -4.30 -32.57
CA TRP A 466 -0.68 -3.18 -31.64
C TRP A 466 -0.15 -3.51 -30.24
N TYR A 467 -0.49 -4.69 -29.71
CA TYR A 467 0.08 -5.18 -28.45
C TYR A 467 1.58 -5.51 -28.60
N ALA A 468 1.97 -6.23 -29.66
CA ALA A 468 3.34 -6.66 -29.88
C ALA A 468 4.33 -5.50 -30.00
N ALA A 469 3.87 -4.32 -30.44
CA ALA A 469 4.68 -3.10 -30.50
C ALA A 469 5.19 -2.63 -29.12
N MET A 470 4.64 -3.13 -28.00
CA MET A 470 5.20 -2.86 -26.67
C MET A 470 6.45 -3.71 -26.37
N LEU A 471 6.58 -4.92 -26.92
CA LEU A 471 7.63 -5.90 -26.57
C LEU A 471 9.06 -5.34 -26.55
N PRO A 472 9.49 -4.50 -27.51
CA PRO A 472 10.86 -3.95 -27.52
C PRO A 472 11.15 -3.00 -26.34
N HIS A 473 10.11 -2.53 -25.65
CA HIS A 473 10.20 -1.52 -24.61
C HIS A 473 10.02 -2.09 -23.20
N LEU A 474 9.67 -3.38 -23.05
CA LEU A 474 9.41 -4.00 -21.76
C LEU A 474 10.64 -4.71 -21.20
N ASP A 475 10.70 -4.84 -19.87
CA ASP A 475 11.66 -5.67 -19.16
C ASP A 475 11.42 -7.17 -19.43
N GLY A 476 12.38 -8.02 -19.04
CA GLY A 476 12.31 -9.48 -19.25
C GLY A 476 10.96 -10.09 -18.80
N PRO A 477 10.53 -9.87 -17.54
CA PRO A 477 9.23 -10.36 -17.06
C PRO A 477 8.05 -9.80 -17.86
N GLY A 478 8.10 -8.52 -18.24
CA GLY A 478 7.07 -7.88 -19.05
C GLY A 478 6.96 -8.47 -20.46
N ASN A 479 8.10 -8.76 -21.09
CA ASN A 479 8.18 -9.38 -22.40
C ASN A 479 7.60 -10.80 -22.38
N GLU A 480 7.98 -11.62 -21.38
CA GLU A 480 7.45 -12.97 -21.19
C GLU A 480 5.93 -12.95 -20.94
N THR A 481 5.46 -12.06 -20.07
CA THR A 481 4.03 -11.92 -19.75
C THR A 481 3.22 -11.54 -20.99
N LEU A 482 3.68 -10.53 -21.74
CA LEU A 482 2.98 -10.07 -22.95
C LEU A 482 3.04 -11.13 -24.07
N GLY A 483 4.17 -11.80 -24.24
CA GLY A 483 4.33 -12.88 -25.23
C GLY A 483 3.36 -14.03 -24.99
N ALA A 484 3.32 -14.55 -23.76
CA ALA A 484 2.37 -15.61 -23.38
C ALA A 484 0.91 -15.18 -23.59
N TRP A 485 0.58 -13.94 -23.23
CA TRP A 485 -0.77 -13.41 -23.41
C TRP A 485 -1.16 -13.25 -24.88
N LEU A 486 -0.24 -12.81 -25.74
CA LEU A 486 -0.45 -12.72 -27.19
C LEU A 486 -0.71 -14.10 -27.80
N ASP A 487 0.07 -15.11 -27.40
CA ASP A 487 -0.11 -16.48 -27.87
C ASP A 487 -1.46 -17.06 -27.43
N GLU A 488 -1.90 -16.77 -26.20
CA GLU A 488 -3.21 -17.21 -25.70
C GLU A 488 -4.39 -16.53 -26.42
N ASN A 489 -4.30 -15.22 -26.70
CA ASN A 489 -5.45 -14.41 -27.11
C ASN A 489 -5.53 -14.12 -28.62
N PHE A 490 -4.45 -14.36 -29.36
CA PHE A 490 -4.34 -14.12 -30.80
C PHE A 490 -3.84 -15.33 -31.60
N ALA A 491 -3.74 -16.52 -31.00
CA ALA A 491 -3.42 -17.75 -31.75
C ALA A 491 -4.48 -18.06 -32.80
N GLY A 492 -4.15 -17.71 -34.05
CA GLY A 492 -4.84 -18.12 -35.27
C GLY A 492 -3.85 -18.03 -36.44
N MET A 493 -3.58 -19.20 -37.05
CA MET A 493 -2.77 -19.45 -38.26
C MET A 493 -1.25 -19.36 -38.15
N ALA A 494 -0.67 -20.43 -37.62
CA ALA A 494 0.59 -20.99 -38.15
C ALA A 494 0.38 -22.46 -38.53
N MET A 495 -0.69 -22.76 -39.28
CA MET A 495 -0.85 -23.98 -40.09
C MET A 495 -1.97 -23.75 -41.12
N GLU A 496 -1.64 -23.11 -42.23
CA GLU A 496 -2.11 -23.46 -43.57
C GLU A 496 -0.96 -23.28 -44.55
#